data_AF-A0A4P9YJV2-F1
#
_entry.id   AF-A0A4P9YJV2-F1
#
_cell.length_a   1.000
_cell.length_b   1.000
_cell.length_c   1.000
_cell.angle_alpha   90.00
_cell.angle_beta   90.00
_cell.angle_gamma   90.00
#
_symmetry.space_group_name_H-M   'P 1'
#
loop_
_entity.id
_entity.type
_entity.pdbx_description
1 polymer ?
#
loop_
_entity_poly.entity_id
_entity_poly.type
_entity_poly.pdbx_seq_one_letter_code
_entity_poly.pdbx_strand_id
1 'polypeptide(L)'
;VFTRMIRSLTATELSWIIRIILKDLKLGVSEKTILKSYHVDAVEYYYVCSDLKQLVETLNDPSKRYLTNALQIFQPFKPMLADREEFEKVIELMSNEEFYIETKLDGERIQLHKNGDEYKYWSRNGTDYTFLYGATKTDGSLTKKIHELFNDKVENAILDGEMVVMDENKGEILPFGTLKTAALNDSEDSVHPYFIIFDILLINGKCLIDDTLDERKRLIHKVVSEKKNWLEFVNFSKGKTLQDVSNALDLAV
;
A
#
# COMPACT_ATOMS: atom_id res chain seq x y z
N VAL A 1 -25.51 -24.33 3.98
CA VAL A 1 -25.43 -23.33 5.08
C VAL A 1 -26.62 -22.38 5.09
N PHE A 2 -26.90 -21.66 4.00
CA PHE A 2 -28.02 -20.71 3.90
C PHE A 2 -29.41 -21.28 4.24
N THR A 3 -29.76 -22.47 3.73
CA THR A 3 -31.03 -23.13 4.06
C THR A 3 -31.20 -23.39 5.57
N ARG A 4 -30.09 -23.68 6.28
CA ARG A 4 -30.11 -23.85 7.72
C ARG A 4 -30.33 -22.51 8.43
N MET A 5 -29.65 -21.45 7.99
CA MET A 5 -29.82 -20.09 8.53
C MET A 5 -31.27 -19.61 8.37
N ILE A 6 -31.86 -19.75 7.18
CA ILE A 6 -33.26 -19.33 6.92
C ILE A 6 -34.26 -20.07 7.83
N ARG A 7 -34.01 -21.35 8.14
CA ARG A 7 -34.89 -22.16 8.99
C ARG A 7 -34.69 -21.94 10.49
N SER A 8 -33.59 -21.30 10.91
CA SER A 8 -33.21 -21.16 12.33
C SER A 8 -33.16 -19.72 12.83
N LEU A 9 -33.19 -18.73 11.94
CA LEU A 9 -33.12 -17.31 12.27
C LEU A 9 -34.47 -16.63 12.09
N THR A 10 -34.72 -15.62 12.91
CA THR A 10 -35.81 -14.67 12.70
C THR A 10 -35.58 -13.81 11.45
N ALA A 11 -36.64 -13.17 10.95
CA ALA A 11 -36.52 -12.24 9.82
C ALA A 11 -35.53 -11.10 10.08
N THR A 12 -35.49 -10.58 11.32
CA THR A 12 -34.57 -9.51 11.72
C THR A 12 -33.11 -9.99 11.74
N GLU A 13 -32.83 -11.15 12.34
CA GLU A 13 -31.48 -11.73 12.34
C GLU A 13 -31.00 -12.04 10.92
N LEU A 14 -31.87 -12.61 10.08
CA LEU A 14 -31.54 -12.89 8.69
C LEU A 14 -31.21 -11.61 7.93
N SER A 15 -31.92 -10.50 8.18
CA SER A 15 -31.61 -9.20 7.59
C SER A 15 -30.20 -8.71 7.98
N TRP A 16 -29.82 -8.82 9.26
CA TRP A 16 -28.48 -8.46 9.72
C TRP A 16 -27.40 -9.37 9.15
N ILE A 17 -27.64 -10.68 9.09
CA ILE A 17 -26.69 -11.64 8.49
C ILE A 17 -26.47 -11.33 7.02
N ILE A 18 -27.51 -11.00 6.25
CA ILE A 18 -27.38 -10.58 4.85
C ILE A 18 -26.48 -9.35 4.74
N ARG A 19 -26.68 -8.34 5.60
CA ARG A 19 -25.84 -7.14 5.63
C ARG A 19 -24.38 -7.44 5.97
N ILE A 20 -24.11 -8.36 6.91
CA ILE A 20 -22.76 -8.82 7.25
C ILE A 20 -22.10 -9.50 6.04
N ILE A 21 -22.82 -10.40 5.37
CA ILE A 21 -22.31 -11.13 4.19
C ILE A 21 -22.00 -10.16 3.03
N LEU A 22 -22.88 -9.18 2.81
CA LEU A 22 -22.67 -8.13 1.82
C LEU A 22 -21.60 -7.10 2.23
N LYS A 23 -21.12 -7.16 3.48
CA LYS A 23 -20.19 -6.21 4.08
C LYS A 23 -20.68 -4.76 4.06
N ASP A 24 -22.00 -4.57 4.11
CA ASP A 24 -22.65 -3.26 4.17
C ASP A 24 -23.76 -3.27 5.23
N LEU A 25 -23.39 -2.81 6.44
CA LEU A 25 -24.28 -2.79 7.61
C LEU A 25 -25.29 -1.63 7.59
N LYS A 26 -25.03 -0.58 6.81
CA LYS A 26 -25.85 0.66 6.77
C LYS A 26 -26.16 1.24 8.15
N LEU A 27 -25.15 1.30 9.04
CA LEU A 27 -25.32 1.78 10.41
C LEU A 27 -25.38 3.31 10.54
N GLY A 28 -24.99 4.05 9.50
CA GLY A 28 -24.90 5.51 9.56
C GLY A 28 -23.73 6.04 10.41
N VAL A 29 -22.82 5.17 10.83
CA VAL A 29 -21.59 5.52 11.56
C VAL A 29 -20.37 5.02 10.79
N SER A 30 -19.26 5.77 10.89
CA SER A 30 -18.01 5.40 10.23
C SER A 30 -17.23 4.35 11.02
N GLU A 31 -16.34 3.63 10.33
CA GLU A 31 -15.38 2.71 10.96
C GLU A 31 -14.58 3.41 12.06
N LYS A 32 -14.12 4.64 11.82
CA LYS A 32 -13.39 5.47 12.78
C LYS A 32 -14.20 5.71 14.07
N THR A 33 -15.50 5.96 13.96
CA THR A 33 -16.37 6.15 15.14
C THR A 33 -16.51 4.85 15.93
N ILE A 34 -16.67 3.71 15.26
CA ILE A 34 -16.75 2.40 15.92
C ILE A 34 -15.43 2.10 16.65
N LEU A 35 -14.28 2.26 15.98
CA LEU A 35 -12.97 2.02 16.59
C LEU A 35 -12.72 2.92 17.81
N LYS A 36 -13.01 4.23 17.71
CA LYS A 36 -12.88 5.16 18.84
C LYS A 36 -13.77 4.80 20.03
N SER A 37 -14.94 4.21 19.77
CA SER A 37 -15.84 3.75 20.84
C SER A 37 -15.32 2.48 21.53
N TYR A 38 -14.48 1.70 20.85
CA TYR A 38 -13.87 0.48 21.39
C TYR A 38 -12.66 0.81 22.28
N HIS A 39 -11.71 1.59 21.76
CA HIS A 39 -10.50 1.98 22.49
C HIS A 39 -9.95 3.31 21.96
N VAL A 40 -9.37 4.14 22.82
CA VAL A 40 -8.82 5.46 22.43
C VAL A 40 -7.71 5.34 21.37
N ASP A 41 -6.88 4.30 21.48
CA ASP A 41 -5.79 3.99 20.54
C ASP A 41 -6.22 3.14 19.33
N ALA A 42 -7.48 2.69 19.25
CA ALA A 42 -7.91 1.72 18.23
C ALA A 42 -7.71 2.22 16.79
N VAL A 43 -7.96 3.50 16.54
CA VAL A 43 -7.83 4.06 15.18
C VAL A 43 -6.39 4.00 14.71
N GLU A 44 -5.46 4.51 15.53
CA GLU A 44 -4.04 4.57 15.20
C GLU A 44 -3.44 3.16 15.14
N TYR A 45 -3.81 2.28 16.08
CA TYR A 45 -3.38 0.88 16.05
C TYR A 45 -3.87 0.17 14.78
N TYR A 46 -5.13 0.39 14.39
CA TYR A 46 -5.66 -0.20 13.17
C TYR A 46 -4.96 0.29 11.90
N TYR A 47 -4.49 1.54 11.89
CA TYR A 47 -3.73 2.08 10.76
C TYR A 47 -2.38 1.40 10.57
N VAL A 48 -1.74 0.91 11.64
CA VAL A 48 -0.47 0.19 11.54
C VAL A 48 -0.60 -1.32 11.40
N CYS A 49 -1.73 -1.92 11.82
CA CYS A 49 -1.94 -3.37 11.76
C CYS A 49 -2.86 -3.87 10.64
N SER A 50 -3.84 -3.04 10.22
CA SER A 50 -4.93 -3.41 9.30
C SER A 50 -5.64 -4.75 9.65
N ASP A 51 -5.60 -5.17 10.93
CA ASP A 51 -6.14 -6.44 11.43
C ASP A 51 -7.00 -6.20 12.69
N LEU A 52 -8.32 -6.41 12.53
CA LEU A 52 -9.28 -6.23 13.63
C LEU A 52 -9.15 -7.27 14.73
N LYS A 53 -8.73 -8.51 14.41
CA LYS A 53 -8.54 -9.55 15.42
C LYS A 53 -7.38 -9.18 16.33
N GLN A 54 -6.24 -8.84 15.74
CA GLN A 54 -5.07 -8.43 16.50
C GLN A 54 -5.33 -7.17 17.32
N LEU A 55 -6.08 -6.20 16.76
CA LEU A 55 -6.50 -5.02 17.49
C LEU A 55 -7.31 -5.37 18.74
N VAL A 56 -8.32 -6.23 18.62
CA VAL A 56 -9.19 -6.63 19.75
C VAL A 56 -8.42 -7.44 20.79
N GLU A 57 -7.50 -8.31 20.35
CA GLU A 57 -6.65 -9.10 21.26
C GLU A 57 -5.66 -8.22 22.02
N THR A 58 -5.10 -7.18 21.36
CA THR A 58 -4.11 -6.27 21.95
C THR A 58 -4.75 -5.20 22.83
N LEU A 59 -5.81 -4.53 22.35
CA LEU A 59 -6.47 -3.41 23.01
C LEU A 59 -7.64 -3.86 23.91
N ASN A 60 -7.50 -5.03 24.53
CA ASN A 60 -8.56 -5.65 25.34
C ASN A 60 -8.87 -4.92 26.66
N ASP A 61 -7.96 -4.04 27.11
CA ASP A 61 -8.05 -3.28 28.34
C ASP A 61 -8.19 -1.78 28.00
N PRO A 62 -9.41 -1.21 28.07
CA PRO A 62 -9.68 0.18 27.70
C PRO A 62 -8.94 1.24 28.54
N SER A 63 -8.35 0.85 29.67
CA SER A 63 -7.63 1.75 30.56
C SER A 63 -6.16 1.91 30.22
N LYS A 64 -5.60 0.99 29.42
CA LYS A 64 -4.19 0.99 29.05
C LYS A 64 -3.97 1.78 27.77
N ARG A 65 -2.80 2.41 27.67
CA ARG A 65 -2.35 3.07 26.45
C ARG A 65 -1.29 2.23 25.77
N TYR A 66 -1.34 2.19 24.45
CA TYR A 66 -0.42 1.42 23.62
C TYR A 66 0.32 2.37 22.69
N LEU A 67 1.59 2.08 22.42
CA LEU A 67 2.36 2.79 21.40
C LEU A 67 1.89 2.31 20.03
N THR A 68 1.43 3.23 19.19
CA THR A 68 0.80 2.96 17.89
C THR A 68 1.72 3.28 16.71
N ASN A 69 2.95 3.72 16.96
CA ASN A 69 3.84 4.35 15.98
C ASN A 69 4.83 3.38 15.31
N ALA A 70 4.72 2.08 15.57
CA ALA A 70 5.69 1.11 15.08
C ALA A 70 5.05 0.18 14.04
N LEU A 71 5.34 0.43 12.77
CA LEU A 71 5.10 -0.56 11.73
C LEU A 71 5.91 -1.82 12.05
N GLN A 72 5.30 -2.99 11.82
CA GLN A 72 5.97 -4.27 11.99
C GLN A 72 6.20 -4.93 10.64
N ILE A 73 7.34 -5.60 10.52
CA ILE A 73 7.60 -6.46 9.37
C ILE A 73 6.53 -7.55 9.30
N PHE A 74 6.11 -7.82 8.06
CA PHE A 74 5.04 -8.75 7.70
C PHE A 74 3.64 -8.49 8.28
N GLN A 75 3.36 -7.24 8.67
CA GLN A 75 2.05 -6.81 9.09
C GLN A 75 1.54 -5.71 8.12
N PRO A 76 0.37 -5.89 7.48
CA PRO A 76 -0.14 -4.87 6.58
C PRO A 76 -0.53 -3.58 7.33
N PHE A 77 -0.45 -2.43 6.67
CA PHE A 77 -0.88 -1.15 7.26
C PHE A 77 -1.89 -0.48 6.33
N LYS A 78 -2.53 0.59 6.79
CA LYS A 78 -3.39 1.42 5.94
C LYS A 78 -2.52 2.44 5.21
N PRO A 79 -2.40 2.39 3.87
CA PRO A 79 -1.56 3.35 3.15
C PRO A 79 -2.09 4.78 3.28
N MET A 80 -1.17 5.75 3.19
CA MET A 80 -1.53 7.16 3.07
C MET A 80 -2.33 7.38 1.77
N LEU A 81 -3.38 8.20 1.85
CA LEU A 81 -4.26 8.52 0.73
C LEU A 81 -4.02 9.95 0.26
N ALA A 82 -4.38 10.23 -0.99
CA ALA A 82 -4.42 11.57 -1.54
C ALA A 82 -5.87 12.10 -1.51
N ASP A 83 -6.05 13.33 -1.07
CA ASP A 83 -7.30 14.07 -1.21
C ASP A 83 -7.38 14.73 -2.59
N ARG A 84 -8.60 14.92 -3.08
CA ARG A 84 -8.85 15.64 -4.34
C ARG A 84 -9.07 17.11 -4.03
N GLU A 85 -8.21 17.96 -4.56
CA GLU A 85 -8.24 19.40 -4.29
C GLU A 85 -8.33 20.22 -5.58
N GLU A 86 -8.78 21.47 -5.43
CA GLU A 86 -8.80 22.44 -6.53
C GLU A 86 -7.38 22.89 -6.84
N PHE A 87 -7.07 23.05 -8.14
CA PHE A 87 -5.74 23.39 -8.63
C PHE A 87 -5.19 24.67 -7.98
N GLU A 88 -6.05 25.67 -7.81
CA GLU A 88 -5.71 26.97 -7.24
C GLU A 88 -5.32 26.91 -5.75
N LYS A 89 -5.75 25.87 -5.02
CA LYS A 89 -5.51 25.71 -3.58
C LYS A 89 -4.18 25.01 -3.27
N VAL A 90 -3.53 24.41 -4.27
CA VAL A 90 -2.33 23.58 -4.05
C VAL A 90 -1.23 24.35 -3.31
N ILE A 91 -0.99 25.61 -3.66
CA ILE A 91 0.11 26.40 -3.04
C ILE A 91 -0.18 26.72 -1.58
N GLU A 92 -1.44 27.01 -1.25
CA GLU A 92 -1.87 27.24 0.14
C GLU A 92 -1.73 25.96 0.97
N LEU A 93 -2.15 24.81 0.44
CA LEU A 93 -2.04 23.51 1.09
C LEU A 93 -0.58 23.10 1.32
N MET A 94 0.31 23.44 0.39
CA MET A 94 1.76 23.24 0.52
C MET A 94 2.43 24.32 1.36
N SER A 95 1.65 25.14 2.07
CA SER A 95 2.13 26.19 2.98
C SER A 95 3.06 27.21 2.32
N ASN A 96 2.93 27.43 1.01
CA ASN A 96 3.83 28.27 0.19
C ASN A 96 5.31 27.82 0.19
N GLU A 97 5.58 26.58 0.59
CA GLU A 97 6.91 25.98 0.56
C GLU A 97 7.14 25.15 -0.71
N GLU A 98 8.37 24.69 -0.91
CA GLU A 98 8.69 23.73 -1.99
C GLU A 98 8.03 22.37 -1.71
N PHE A 99 7.47 21.76 -2.74
CA PHE A 99 6.82 20.45 -2.67
C PHE A 99 7.24 19.53 -3.82
N TYR A 100 6.98 18.25 -3.65
CA TYR A 100 7.20 17.24 -4.68
C TYR A 100 5.97 17.11 -5.58
N ILE A 101 6.21 16.99 -6.88
CA ILE A 101 5.20 16.66 -7.89
C ILE A 101 5.57 15.31 -8.48
N GLU A 102 4.66 14.35 -8.38
CA GLU A 102 4.86 12.95 -8.80
C GLU A 102 3.83 12.54 -9.83
N THR A 103 4.25 11.73 -10.80
CA THR A 103 3.32 11.11 -11.74
C THR A 103 2.39 10.17 -11.00
N LYS A 104 1.08 10.42 -11.10
CA LYS A 104 0.09 9.49 -10.59
C LYS A 104 -0.01 8.29 -11.54
N LEU A 105 0.41 7.13 -11.05
CA LEU A 105 0.31 5.86 -11.76
C LEU A 105 -1.11 5.28 -11.66
N ASP A 106 -1.48 4.47 -12.65
CA ASP A 106 -2.77 3.75 -12.72
C ASP A 106 -2.54 2.23 -12.65
N GLY A 107 -2.25 1.75 -11.44
CA GLY A 107 -1.96 0.34 -11.17
C GLY A 107 -2.69 -0.16 -9.92
N GLU A 108 -2.11 -1.18 -9.29
CA GLU A 108 -2.52 -1.61 -7.96
C GLU A 108 -1.49 -1.14 -6.92
N ARG A 109 -1.93 -0.30 -5.98
CA ARG A 109 -1.14 0.06 -4.80
C ARG A 109 -0.72 -1.18 -4.01
N ILE A 110 0.59 -1.40 -3.89
CA ILE A 110 1.20 -2.54 -3.21
C ILE A 110 2.23 -2.07 -2.19
N GLN A 111 2.11 -2.58 -0.97
CA GLN A 111 3.17 -2.52 0.04
C GLN A 111 3.99 -3.82 -0.01
N LEU A 112 5.31 -3.68 -0.20
CA LEU A 112 6.28 -4.77 -0.23
C LEU A 112 7.02 -4.80 1.10
N HIS A 113 6.97 -5.93 1.79
CA HIS A 113 7.75 -6.18 3.00
C HIS A 113 8.82 -7.21 2.67
N LYS A 114 10.07 -6.91 3.01
CA LYS A 114 11.23 -7.79 2.90
C LYS A 114 11.76 -8.10 4.30
N ASN A 115 12.10 -9.37 4.55
CA ASN A 115 12.88 -9.79 5.71
C ASN A 115 13.82 -10.93 5.32
N GLY A 116 15.11 -10.63 5.15
CA GLY A 116 16.07 -11.58 4.57
C GLY A 116 15.62 -12.00 3.17
N ASP A 117 15.41 -13.30 2.99
CA ASP A 117 14.97 -13.90 1.72
C ASP A 117 13.44 -14.02 1.61
N GLU A 118 12.69 -13.65 2.66
CA GLU A 118 11.23 -13.71 2.69
C GLU A 118 10.61 -12.38 2.28
N TYR A 119 9.55 -12.47 1.48
CA TYR A 119 8.81 -11.33 0.96
C TYR A 119 7.32 -11.50 1.17
N LYS A 120 6.64 -10.38 1.40
CA LYS A 120 5.18 -10.32 1.39
C LYS A 120 4.67 -9.06 0.74
N TYR A 121 3.51 -9.20 0.10
CA TYR A 121 2.90 -8.17 -0.71
C TYR A 121 1.45 -8.00 -0.29
N TRP A 122 1.07 -6.79 0.09
CA TRP A 122 -0.34 -6.48 0.35
C TRP A 122 -0.83 -5.35 -0.53
N SER A 123 -2.08 -5.47 -0.96
CA SER A 123 -2.79 -4.35 -1.56
C SER A 123 -3.17 -3.29 -0.54
N ARG A 124 -3.64 -2.14 -1.05
CA ARG A 124 -4.28 -1.07 -0.27
C ARG A 124 -5.25 -1.53 0.83
N ASN A 125 -6.00 -2.61 0.58
CA ASN A 125 -7.01 -3.12 1.52
C ASN A 125 -6.48 -4.21 2.46
N GLY A 126 -5.18 -4.50 2.45
CA GLY A 126 -4.58 -5.57 3.26
C GLY A 126 -4.79 -6.98 2.70
N THR A 127 -5.24 -7.12 1.45
CA THR A 127 -5.29 -8.44 0.78
C THR A 127 -3.88 -8.90 0.42
N ASP A 128 -3.52 -10.11 0.83
CA ASP A 128 -2.23 -10.75 0.55
C ASP A 128 -2.16 -11.20 -0.93
N TYR A 129 -1.16 -10.68 -1.64
CA TYR A 129 -0.83 -10.97 -3.03
C TYR A 129 0.53 -11.65 -3.20
N THR A 130 1.14 -12.12 -2.10
CA THR A 130 2.45 -12.75 -2.09
C THR A 130 2.52 -13.94 -3.05
N PHE A 131 1.43 -14.70 -3.19
CA PHE A 131 1.35 -15.83 -4.11
C PHE A 131 1.52 -15.46 -5.59
N LEU A 132 1.28 -14.20 -5.97
CA LEU A 132 1.49 -13.71 -7.34
C LEU A 132 2.93 -13.27 -7.56
N TYR A 133 3.46 -12.48 -6.63
CA TYR A 133 4.72 -11.76 -6.83
C TYR A 133 5.95 -12.54 -6.35
N GLY A 134 5.79 -13.43 -5.37
CA GLY A 134 6.81 -14.35 -4.88
C GLY A 134 7.06 -14.19 -3.37
N ALA A 135 7.04 -15.29 -2.63
CA ALA A 135 7.33 -15.32 -1.21
C ALA A 135 8.83 -15.37 -0.90
N THR A 136 9.65 -15.81 -1.86
CA THR A 136 11.08 -16.04 -1.68
C THR A 136 11.89 -15.51 -2.85
N LYS A 137 13.20 -15.38 -2.67
CA LYS A 137 14.13 -14.97 -3.75
C LYS A 137 14.14 -15.87 -4.98
N THR A 138 13.54 -17.07 -4.91
CA THR A 138 13.54 -18.06 -5.99
C THR A 138 12.20 -18.23 -6.69
N ASP A 139 11.16 -17.53 -6.25
CA ASP A 139 9.80 -17.73 -6.78
C ASP A 139 9.11 -16.43 -7.21
N GLY A 140 7.91 -16.62 -7.76
CA GLY A 140 7.00 -15.56 -8.18
C GLY A 140 7.40 -14.84 -9.45
N SER A 141 6.47 -14.01 -9.93
CA SER A 141 6.63 -13.23 -11.15
C SER A 141 7.58 -12.04 -10.99
N LEU A 142 7.82 -11.57 -9.76
CA LEU A 142 8.60 -10.35 -9.48
C LEU A 142 9.79 -10.60 -8.55
N THR A 143 9.60 -11.27 -7.41
CA THR A 143 10.60 -11.36 -6.32
C THR A 143 11.93 -11.89 -6.81
N LYS A 144 11.92 -12.98 -7.60
CA LYS A 144 13.13 -13.55 -8.21
C LYS A 144 13.91 -12.59 -9.11
N LYS A 145 13.27 -11.54 -9.64
CA LYS A 145 13.87 -10.56 -10.56
C LYS A 145 14.41 -9.32 -9.84
N ILE A 146 13.96 -9.08 -8.60
CA ILE A 146 14.28 -7.88 -7.82
C ILE A 146 15.11 -8.15 -6.56
N HIS A 147 15.24 -9.41 -6.12
CA HIS A 147 15.94 -9.76 -4.88
C HIS A 147 17.37 -9.20 -4.82
N GLU A 148 18.15 -9.41 -5.88
CA GLU A 148 19.55 -8.96 -6.00
C GLU A 148 19.70 -7.44 -6.13
N LEU A 149 18.60 -6.69 -6.24
CA LEU A 149 18.64 -5.22 -6.31
C LEU A 149 18.74 -4.59 -4.92
N PHE A 150 18.37 -5.33 -3.86
CA PHE A 150 18.50 -4.84 -2.49
C PHE A 150 19.97 -4.82 -2.07
N ASN A 151 20.37 -3.77 -1.37
CA ASN A 151 21.71 -3.67 -0.80
C ASN A 151 21.92 -4.78 0.25
N ASP A 152 23.09 -5.44 0.25
CA ASP A 152 23.44 -6.51 1.19
C ASP A 152 23.29 -6.14 2.68
N LYS A 153 23.35 -4.85 3.01
CA LYS A 153 23.17 -4.34 4.38
C LYS A 153 21.70 -4.23 4.79
N VAL A 154 20.75 -4.47 3.89
CA VAL A 154 19.32 -4.38 4.14
C VAL A 154 18.78 -5.76 4.52
N GLU A 155 18.66 -5.98 5.83
CA GLU A 155 18.02 -7.17 6.38
C GLU A 155 16.52 -7.11 6.17
N ASN A 156 15.88 -6.01 6.57
CA ASN A 156 14.45 -5.83 6.43
C ASN A 156 14.05 -4.43 5.95
N ALA A 157 12.96 -4.36 5.19
CA ALA A 157 12.44 -3.11 4.65
C ALA A 157 10.93 -3.19 4.36
N ILE A 158 10.27 -2.03 4.42
CA ILE A 158 8.90 -1.84 3.95
C ILE A 158 8.92 -0.76 2.88
N LEU A 159 8.57 -1.13 1.65
CA LEU A 159 8.44 -0.24 0.50
C LEU A 159 6.96 -0.05 0.16
N ASP A 160 6.60 1.16 -0.25
CA ASP A 160 5.25 1.48 -0.72
C ASP A 160 5.35 1.95 -2.18
N GLY A 161 4.57 1.31 -3.04
CA GLY A 161 4.67 1.49 -4.49
C GLY A 161 3.39 1.16 -5.22
N GLU A 162 3.40 1.41 -6.52
CA GLU A 162 2.36 1.01 -7.44
C GLU A 162 2.86 -0.18 -8.27
N MET A 163 2.08 -1.26 -8.31
CA MET A 163 2.32 -2.37 -9.23
C MET A 163 1.58 -2.11 -10.53
N VAL A 164 2.29 -2.14 -11.64
CA VAL A 164 1.73 -2.06 -13.00
C VAL A 164 2.16 -3.28 -13.81
N VAL A 165 1.65 -3.41 -15.04
CA VAL A 165 2.11 -4.44 -15.98
C VAL A 165 2.88 -3.77 -17.09
N MET A 166 4.10 -4.23 -17.35
CA MET A 166 4.88 -3.84 -18.52
C MET A 166 4.66 -4.85 -19.64
N ASP A 167 4.38 -4.38 -20.86
CA ASP A 167 4.50 -5.14 -22.10
C ASP A 167 5.78 -4.69 -22.81
N GLU A 168 6.87 -5.46 -22.67
CA GLU A 168 8.17 -5.14 -23.25
C GLU A 168 8.15 -5.19 -24.79
N ASN A 169 7.25 -5.96 -25.40
CA ASN A 169 7.14 -6.02 -26.86
C ASN A 169 6.64 -4.70 -27.44
N LYS A 170 5.76 -4.03 -26.70
CA LYS A 170 5.22 -2.71 -27.07
C LYS A 170 5.98 -1.55 -26.42
N GLY A 171 6.72 -1.82 -25.36
CA GLY A 171 7.40 -0.80 -24.56
C GLY A 171 6.43 0.09 -23.79
N GLU A 172 5.28 -0.45 -23.36
CA GLU A 172 4.22 0.33 -22.70
C GLU A 172 3.71 -0.34 -21.42
N ILE A 173 3.22 0.50 -20.50
CA ILE A 173 2.47 0.03 -19.33
C ILE A 173 1.04 -0.29 -19.77
N LEU A 174 0.57 -1.50 -19.46
CA LEU A 174 -0.78 -1.92 -19.79
C LEU A 174 -1.82 -1.32 -18.82
N PRO A 175 -3.09 -1.18 -19.25
CA PRO A 175 -4.16 -0.66 -18.41
C PRO A 175 -4.43 -1.49 -17.14
N PHE A 176 -5.05 -0.84 -16.16
CA PHE A 176 -5.51 -1.45 -14.92
C PHE A 176 -6.34 -2.74 -15.15
N GLY A 177 -6.19 -3.71 -14.24
CA GLY A 177 -6.92 -4.98 -14.26
C GLY A 177 -6.22 -6.12 -15.04
N THR A 178 -5.07 -5.85 -15.67
CA THR A 178 -4.26 -6.85 -16.38
C THR A 178 -3.28 -7.62 -15.48
N LEU A 179 -3.04 -7.13 -14.26
CA LEU A 179 -2.03 -7.64 -13.32
C LEU A 179 -2.13 -9.13 -13.00
N LYS A 180 -3.32 -9.61 -12.64
CA LYS A 180 -3.50 -11.01 -12.24
C LYS A 180 -3.16 -11.97 -13.38
N THR A 181 -3.57 -11.63 -14.59
CA THR A 181 -3.29 -12.43 -15.78
C THR A 181 -1.80 -12.44 -16.09
N ALA A 182 -1.15 -11.28 -16.06
CA ALA A 182 0.29 -11.18 -16.29
C ALA A 182 1.11 -11.92 -15.24
N ALA A 183 0.79 -11.76 -13.95
CA ALA A 183 1.52 -12.38 -12.86
C ALA A 183 1.41 -13.91 -12.81
N LEU A 184 0.31 -14.48 -13.31
CA LEU A 184 0.14 -15.94 -13.40
C LEU A 184 0.82 -16.55 -14.63
N ASN A 185 1.10 -15.75 -15.66
CA ASN A 185 1.77 -16.18 -16.87
C ASN A 185 3.30 -16.09 -16.73
N ASP A 186 3.87 -16.85 -15.79
CA ASP A 186 5.31 -16.85 -15.47
C ASP A 186 6.22 -17.42 -16.59
N SER A 187 5.66 -17.70 -17.77
CA SER A 187 6.35 -18.27 -18.93
C SER A 187 6.87 -17.23 -19.93
N GLU A 188 6.38 -15.99 -19.88
CA GLU A 188 6.76 -14.92 -20.81
C GLU A 188 7.28 -13.69 -20.06
N ASP A 189 8.61 -13.52 -20.05
CA ASP A 189 9.26 -12.31 -19.52
C ASP A 189 8.86 -11.02 -20.28
N SER A 190 8.11 -11.11 -21.38
CA SER A 190 7.69 -9.95 -22.16
C SER A 190 6.47 -9.22 -21.62
N VAL A 191 5.62 -9.86 -20.80
CA VAL A 191 4.47 -9.21 -20.16
C VAL A 191 4.45 -9.56 -18.69
N HIS A 192 4.89 -8.64 -17.84
CA HIS A 192 5.20 -8.96 -16.45
C HIS A 192 4.86 -7.83 -15.48
N PRO A 193 4.74 -8.14 -14.18
CA PRO A 193 4.61 -7.13 -13.14
C PRO A 193 5.86 -6.24 -13.07
N TYR A 194 5.61 -4.96 -12.83
CA TYR A 194 6.59 -3.90 -12.72
C TYR A 194 6.24 -3.06 -11.50
N PHE A 195 7.14 -2.99 -10.52
CA PHE A 195 6.90 -2.28 -9.27
C PHE A 195 7.56 -0.91 -9.25
N ILE A 196 6.76 0.14 -9.16
CA ILE A 196 7.25 1.52 -9.12
C ILE A 196 7.11 2.05 -7.71
N ILE A 197 8.23 2.31 -7.04
CA ILE A 197 8.27 2.66 -5.63
C ILE A 197 8.25 4.19 -5.47
N PHE A 198 7.41 4.71 -4.58
CA PHE A 198 7.40 6.16 -4.26
C PHE A 198 7.73 6.46 -2.79
N ASP A 199 7.71 5.47 -1.88
CA ASP A 199 8.05 5.67 -0.47
C ASP A 199 8.71 4.44 0.20
N ILE A 200 9.38 4.68 1.33
CA ILE A 200 9.96 3.67 2.22
C ILE A 200 9.58 3.99 3.66
N LEU A 201 9.06 3.00 4.38
CA LEU A 201 8.48 3.22 5.70
C LEU A 201 9.22 2.49 6.82
N LEU A 202 10.09 1.55 6.49
CA LEU A 202 10.93 0.84 7.46
C LEU A 202 12.21 0.36 6.80
N ILE A 203 13.33 0.46 7.51
CA ILE A 203 14.61 -0.14 7.13
C ILE A 203 15.35 -0.66 8.37
N ASN A 204 15.79 -1.92 8.35
CA ASN A 204 16.56 -2.58 9.42
C ASN A 204 15.99 -2.33 10.83
N GLY A 205 14.68 -2.47 10.98
CA GLY A 205 13.93 -2.28 12.23
C GLY A 205 13.65 -0.82 12.61
N LYS A 206 14.22 0.17 11.89
CA LYS A 206 13.88 1.59 12.08
C LYS A 206 12.60 1.92 11.31
N CYS A 207 11.53 2.25 12.02
CA CYS A 207 10.32 2.84 11.47
C CYS A 207 10.60 4.28 11.00
N LEU A 208 10.15 4.64 9.80
CA LEU A 208 10.41 5.93 9.15
C LEU A 208 9.18 6.82 9.03
N ILE A 209 8.04 6.44 9.62
CA ILE A 209 6.76 7.18 9.46
C ILE A 209 6.82 8.62 9.98
N ASP A 210 7.68 8.88 10.96
CA ASP A 210 7.89 10.20 11.55
C ASP A 210 9.06 10.97 10.88
N ASP A 211 9.85 10.33 10.02
CA ASP A 211 10.90 11.00 9.22
C ASP A 211 10.25 11.77 8.05
N THR A 212 10.90 12.84 7.58
CA THR A 212 10.37 13.67 6.48
C THR A 212 10.32 12.93 5.14
N LEU A 213 9.40 13.31 4.25
CA LEU A 213 9.32 12.72 2.90
C LEU A 213 10.66 12.84 2.14
N ASP A 214 11.36 13.97 2.29
CA ASP A 214 12.67 14.18 1.69
C ASP A 214 13.71 13.15 2.18
N GLU A 215 13.75 12.88 3.49
CA GLU A 215 14.64 11.87 4.07
C GLU A 215 14.29 10.48 3.55
N ARG A 216 13.00 10.12 3.50
CA ARG A 216 12.56 8.81 3.01
C ARG A 216 12.92 8.62 1.53
N LYS A 217 12.68 9.62 0.69
CA LYS A 217 13.11 9.60 -0.73
C LYS A 217 14.63 9.48 -0.87
N ARG A 218 15.42 10.17 -0.06
CA ARG A 218 16.90 10.01 -0.10
C ARG A 218 17.36 8.63 0.39
N LEU A 219 16.66 8.04 1.36
CA LEU A 219 17.02 6.74 1.92
C LEU A 219 16.73 5.60 0.94
N ILE A 220 15.65 5.68 0.16
CA ILE A 220 15.23 4.57 -0.71
C ILE A 220 16.30 4.15 -1.73
N HIS A 221 17.02 5.12 -2.29
CA HIS A 221 18.14 4.89 -3.22
C HIS A 221 19.35 4.19 -2.58
N LYS A 222 19.43 4.16 -1.24
CA LYS A 222 20.45 3.40 -0.50
C LYS A 222 20.01 1.97 -0.17
N VAL A 223 18.70 1.68 -0.30
CA VAL A 223 18.09 0.40 0.07
C VAL A 223 18.03 -0.56 -1.11
N VAL A 224 17.63 -0.05 -2.27
CA VAL A 224 17.40 -0.86 -3.47
C VAL A 224 17.88 -0.09 -4.70
N SER A 225 18.38 -0.79 -5.70
CA SER A 225 18.75 -0.22 -7.00
C SER A 225 17.64 -0.42 -8.03
N GLU A 226 17.61 0.44 -9.04
CA GLU A 226 16.62 0.32 -10.11
C GLU A 226 17.01 -0.77 -11.11
N LYS A 227 16.00 -1.46 -11.62
CA LYS A 227 16.06 -2.31 -12.79
C LYS A 227 14.92 -1.93 -13.68
N LYS A 228 15.27 -1.34 -14.83
CA LYS A 228 14.31 -0.87 -15.84
C LYS A 228 13.19 -1.88 -16.05
N ASN A 229 11.95 -1.40 -16.05
CA ASN A 229 10.71 -2.18 -16.24
C ASN A 229 10.39 -3.22 -15.15
N TRP A 230 11.25 -3.46 -14.16
CA TRP A 230 11.01 -4.44 -13.09
C TRP A 230 10.81 -3.78 -11.73
N LEU A 231 11.70 -2.84 -11.40
CA LEU A 231 11.67 -2.09 -10.16
C LEU A 231 12.33 -0.73 -10.38
N GLU A 232 11.55 0.34 -10.30
CA GLU A 232 12.04 1.71 -10.49
C GLU A 232 11.42 2.63 -9.44
N PHE A 233 11.99 3.82 -9.28
CA PHE A 233 11.42 4.86 -8.44
C PHE A 233 10.44 5.70 -9.25
N VAL A 234 9.41 6.22 -8.59
CA VAL A 234 8.51 7.17 -9.23
C VAL A 234 9.32 8.39 -9.66
N ASN A 235 9.06 8.87 -10.88
CA ASN A 235 9.60 10.15 -11.32
C ASN A 235 8.94 11.27 -10.52
N PHE A 236 9.78 12.16 -10.00
CA PHE A 236 9.32 13.34 -9.28
C PHE A 236 10.11 14.59 -9.71
N SER A 237 9.47 15.74 -9.57
CA SER A 237 10.10 17.04 -9.67
C SER A 237 9.78 17.87 -8.42
N LYS A 238 10.55 18.94 -8.21
CA LYS A 238 10.27 19.93 -7.17
C LYS A 238 9.52 21.09 -7.80
N GLY A 239 8.47 21.57 -7.13
CA GLY A 239 7.67 22.70 -7.55
C GLY A 239 7.41 23.64 -6.38
N LYS A 240 7.09 24.90 -6.69
CA LYS A 240 6.68 25.91 -5.69
C LYS A 240 5.52 26.77 -6.17
N THR A 241 5.24 26.79 -7.46
CA THR A 241 4.26 27.68 -8.09
C THR A 241 3.19 26.90 -8.82
N LEU A 242 2.03 27.53 -9.08
CA LEU A 242 0.98 26.94 -9.90
C LEU A 242 1.46 26.62 -11.32
N GLN A 243 2.41 27.40 -11.85
CA GLN A 243 2.97 27.13 -13.17
C GLN A 243 3.74 25.80 -13.19
N ASP A 244 4.47 25.47 -12.12
CA ASP A 244 5.19 24.20 -12.01
C ASP A 244 4.22 23.02 -12.05
N VAL A 245 3.08 23.14 -11.35
CA VAL A 245 2.01 22.13 -11.35
C VAL A 245 1.36 22.02 -12.73
N SER A 246 1.08 23.14 -13.39
CA SER A 246 0.51 23.15 -14.76
C SER A 246 1.44 22.42 -15.73
N ASN A 247 2.74 22.76 -15.71
CA ASN A 247 3.72 22.14 -16.60
C ASN A 247 3.82 20.63 -16.37
N ALA A 248 3.76 20.18 -15.10
CA ALA A 248 3.78 18.77 -14.78
C ALA A 248 2.50 18.04 -15.21
N LEU A 249 1.35 18.70 -15.11
CA LEU A 249 0.07 18.16 -15.57
C LEU A 249 0.06 17.98 -17.10
N ASP A 250 0.55 18.97 -17.84
CA ASP A 250 0.65 18.92 -19.31
C ASP A 250 1.58 17.80 -19.80
N LEU A 251 2.60 17.43 -19.01
CA LEU A 251 3.48 16.30 -19.30
C LEU A 251 2.88 14.94 -18.95
N ALA A 252 1.85 14.90 -18.10
CA ALA A 252 1.24 13.68 -17.59
C ALA A 252 0.01 13.22 -18.39
N VAL A 253 -0.55 14.09 -19.25
CA VAL A 253 -1.70 13.83 -20.14
C VAL A 253 -1.21 13.42 -21.52
#